data_AF-A0A4W6G6J5-F1
#
_entry.id   AF-A0A4W6G6J5-F1
#
_cell.length_a   1.000
_cell.length_b   1.000
_cell.length_c   1.000
_cell.angle_alpha   90.00
_cell.angle_beta   90.00
_cell.angle_gamma   90.00
#
_symmetry.space_group_name_H-M   'P 1'
#
loop_
_entity.id
_entity.type
_entity.pdbx_description
1 polymer ?
#
loop_
_entity_poly.entity_id
_entity_poly.type
_entity_poly.pdbx_seq_one_letter_code
_entity_poly.pdbx_strand_id
1 'polypeptide(L)'
;LEPHLSALLWMAMLVSLAIVIPTLLLLGGFNLCNKVIFLMSFVGNRGTFTRGYKAMIMDVEFLYHLLYLIICTLGVFVHVFFYSLLLFDLVYREETLLNVIKSVTRNGRSIVLTAVLALILVYLFSIVGYIFFKDDFILAVDRIPNKTLVWGRVLLWWTSLAIQPSAVVIEDKERTCDSLLMCIVTVLSHGLRSGGGVGDVLRKPSKEEPLFAARVIYDLLFFFMVIIIVLNLIFGVIIDTFADLRSEKQKKEEILKTTCFICGLERDKFDNKTVTFEEHIKVEHNMWHYLFFIVLVKVKDSTEYTGPESYVAEMIRVSILSCTCILLCNCSKVLHTSKPSVLHCSKRASNKRDRLVGQRFILQQDHDPKH
;
A
#
# COMPACT_ATOMS: atom_id res chain seq x y z
N LEU A 1 21.98 -6.92 -47.77
CA LEU A 1 21.52 -6.90 -46.35
C LEU A 1 20.06 -7.32 -46.21
N GLU A 2 19.20 -7.05 -47.21
CA GLU A 2 17.76 -7.36 -47.19
C GLU A 2 17.35 -8.86 -47.23
N PRO A 3 17.99 -9.78 -47.99
CA PRO A 3 17.53 -11.18 -48.05
C PRO A 3 17.88 -11.98 -46.78
N HIS A 4 18.92 -11.57 -46.05
CA HIS A 4 19.25 -12.17 -44.75
C HIS A 4 18.29 -11.70 -43.65
N LEU A 5 17.82 -10.43 -43.71
CA LEU A 5 16.87 -9.88 -42.76
C LEU A 5 15.47 -10.49 -42.92
N SER A 6 15.03 -10.72 -44.16
CA SER A 6 13.75 -11.40 -44.43
C SER A 6 13.78 -12.85 -43.98
N ALA A 7 14.85 -13.61 -44.26
CA ALA A 7 15.01 -14.98 -43.78
C ALA A 7 15.02 -15.05 -42.24
N LEU A 8 15.69 -14.12 -41.56
CA LEU A 8 15.65 -14.01 -40.10
C LEU A 8 14.25 -13.72 -39.56
N LEU A 9 13.47 -12.84 -40.20
CA LEU A 9 12.09 -12.54 -39.82
C LEU A 9 11.16 -13.75 -40.00
N TRP A 10 11.30 -14.49 -41.11
CA TRP A 10 10.54 -15.73 -41.34
C TRP A 10 10.90 -16.82 -40.33
N MET A 11 12.19 -17.00 -40.03
CA MET A 11 12.65 -17.94 -39.00
C MET A 11 12.14 -17.53 -37.61
N ALA A 12 12.18 -16.24 -37.27
CA ALA A 12 11.65 -15.72 -36.01
C ALA A 12 10.13 -15.91 -35.90
N MET A 13 9.39 -15.72 -37.00
CA MET A 13 7.94 -15.93 -37.05
C MET A 13 7.58 -17.41 -36.88
N LEU A 14 8.31 -18.31 -37.54
CA LEU A 14 8.13 -19.76 -37.40
C LEU A 14 8.46 -20.25 -35.98
N VAL A 15 9.55 -19.79 -35.39
CA VAL A 15 9.90 -20.09 -33.99
C VAL A 15 8.82 -19.57 -33.04
N SER A 16 8.32 -18.35 -33.28
CA SER A 16 7.28 -17.75 -32.45
C SER A 16 5.95 -18.53 -32.55
N LEU A 17 5.52 -18.91 -33.76
CA LEU A 17 4.26 -19.64 -33.96
C LEU A 17 4.34 -21.10 -33.48
N ALA A 18 5.44 -21.79 -33.78
CA ALA A 18 5.56 -23.23 -33.55
C ALA A 18 6.00 -23.60 -32.13
N ILE A 19 6.80 -22.74 -31.48
CA ILE A 19 7.42 -23.08 -30.18
C ILE A 19 6.90 -22.16 -29.08
N VAL A 20 6.93 -20.84 -29.28
CA VAL A 20 6.65 -19.88 -28.20
C VAL A 20 5.17 -19.89 -27.80
N ILE A 21 4.24 -19.81 -28.76
CA ILE A 21 2.80 -19.76 -28.44
C ILE A 21 2.32 -21.04 -27.73
N PRO A 22 2.64 -22.27 -28.20
CA PRO A 22 2.23 -23.49 -27.50
C PRO A 22 2.88 -23.63 -26.12
N THR A 23 4.16 -23.25 -25.99
CA THR A 23 4.88 -23.30 -24.70
C THR A 23 4.26 -22.34 -23.69
N LEU A 24 3.87 -21.14 -24.10
CA LEU A 24 3.20 -20.16 -23.25
C LEU A 24 1.82 -20.65 -22.79
N LEU A 25 1.04 -21.27 -23.68
CA LEU A 25 -0.26 -21.85 -23.32
C LEU A 25 -0.11 -23.01 -22.33
N LEU A 26 0.89 -23.87 -22.52
CA LEU A 26 1.17 -24.98 -21.62
C LEU A 26 1.61 -24.49 -20.24
N LEU A 27 2.53 -23.53 -20.18
CA LEU A 27 2.97 -22.91 -18.92
C LEU A 27 1.84 -22.14 -18.22
N GLY A 28 1.02 -21.41 -18.98
CA GLY A 28 -0.16 -20.70 -18.46
C GLY A 28 -1.19 -21.66 -17.87
N GLY A 29 -1.49 -22.76 -18.59
CA GLY A 29 -2.36 -23.82 -18.09
C GLY A 29 -1.81 -24.49 -16.83
N PHE A 30 -0.51 -24.79 -16.79
CA PHE A 30 0.14 -25.34 -15.60
C PHE A 30 0.06 -24.37 -14.39
N ASN A 31 0.28 -23.07 -14.62
CA ASN A 31 0.16 -22.05 -13.58
C ASN A 31 -1.27 -21.99 -13.02
N LEU A 32 -2.28 -22.00 -13.90
CA LEU A 32 -3.68 -22.02 -13.50
C LEU A 32 -4.01 -23.26 -12.66
N CYS A 33 -3.62 -24.45 -13.11
CA CYS A 33 -3.82 -25.70 -12.37
C CYS A 33 -3.19 -25.64 -10.98
N ASN A 34 -1.92 -25.21 -10.89
CA ASN A 34 -1.24 -25.06 -9.60
C ASN A 34 -1.95 -24.05 -8.69
N LYS A 35 -2.46 -22.94 -9.24
CA LYS A 35 -3.18 -21.94 -8.44
C LYS A 35 -4.53 -22.45 -7.95
N VAL A 36 -5.24 -23.24 -8.75
CA VAL A 36 -6.48 -23.92 -8.32
C VAL A 36 -6.18 -24.85 -7.16
N ILE A 37 -5.14 -25.68 -7.25
CA ILE A 37 -4.73 -26.59 -6.18
C ILE A 37 -4.37 -25.81 -4.90
N PHE A 38 -3.59 -24.73 -5.06
CA PHE A 38 -3.23 -23.86 -3.95
C PHE A 38 -4.47 -23.23 -3.29
N LEU A 39 -5.44 -22.75 -4.07
CA LEU A 39 -6.67 -22.16 -3.56
C LEU A 39 -7.47 -23.19 -2.76
N MET A 40 -7.62 -24.41 -3.28
CA MET A 40 -8.32 -25.48 -2.58
C MET A 40 -7.63 -25.84 -1.26
N SER A 41 -6.28 -25.91 -1.26
CA SER A 41 -5.48 -26.12 -0.05
C SER A 41 -5.64 -24.99 0.97
N PHE A 42 -5.61 -23.74 0.51
CA PHE A 42 -5.80 -22.55 1.35
C PHE A 42 -7.15 -22.55 2.05
N VAL A 43 -8.23 -22.79 1.30
CA VAL A 43 -9.60 -22.83 1.82
C VAL A 43 -9.77 -24.01 2.80
N GLY A 44 -9.17 -25.16 2.51
CA GLY A 44 -9.16 -26.32 3.40
C GLY A 44 -8.43 -26.07 4.72
N ASN A 45 -7.22 -25.50 4.68
CA ASN A 45 -6.38 -25.30 5.87
C ASN A 45 -6.94 -24.22 6.81
N ARG A 46 -7.53 -23.14 6.26
CA ARG A 46 -8.13 -22.07 7.07
C ARG A 46 -9.54 -22.42 7.58
N GLY A 47 -10.15 -23.51 7.10
CA GLY A 47 -11.49 -23.93 7.51
C GLY A 47 -12.59 -22.92 7.18
N THR A 48 -12.39 -22.05 6.17
CA THR A 48 -13.31 -20.94 5.83
C THR A 48 -14.69 -21.43 5.41
N PHE A 49 -14.83 -22.68 4.97
CA PHE A 49 -16.12 -23.32 4.69
C PHE A 49 -17.07 -23.36 5.88
N THR A 50 -16.56 -23.47 7.12
CA THR A 50 -17.39 -23.58 8.33
C THR A 50 -18.12 -22.28 8.68
N ARG A 51 -17.64 -21.13 8.17
CA ARG A 51 -18.13 -19.79 8.50
C ARG A 51 -19.23 -19.29 7.54
N GLY A 52 -19.50 -20.05 6.46
CA GLY A 52 -20.49 -19.73 5.42
C GLY A 52 -19.94 -18.86 4.27
N TYR A 53 -20.60 -18.94 3.11
CA TYR A 53 -20.14 -18.32 1.84
C TYR A 53 -20.04 -16.79 1.89
N LYS A 54 -20.96 -16.12 2.60
CA LYS A 54 -20.94 -14.64 2.74
C LYS A 54 -19.71 -14.16 3.50
N ALA A 55 -19.31 -14.87 4.56
CA ALA A 55 -18.12 -14.53 5.32
C ALA A 55 -16.83 -14.77 4.50
N MET A 56 -16.83 -15.77 3.63
CA MET A 56 -15.71 -16.11 2.76
C MET A 56 -15.42 -15.02 1.70
N ILE A 57 -16.45 -14.43 1.07
CA ILE A 57 -16.26 -13.35 0.08
C ILE A 57 -15.80 -12.05 0.74
N MET A 58 -16.17 -11.81 2.00
CA MET A 58 -15.74 -10.64 2.76
C MET A 58 -14.27 -10.71 3.20
N ASP A 59 -13.63 -11.87 3.08
CA ASP A 59 -12.22 -12.04 3.43
C ASP A 59 -11.31 -11.53 2.29
N VAL A 60 -10.50 -10.53 2.62
CA VAL A 60 -9.58 -9.87 1.67
C VAL A 60 -8.51 -10.84 1.18
N GLU A 61 -8.02 -11.75 2.04
CA GLU A 61 -7.01 -12.74 1.64
C GLU A 61 -7.58 -13.67 0.56
N PHE A 62 -8.82 -14.14 0.73
CA PHE A 62 -9.47 -15.00 -0.26
C PHE A 62 -9.74 -14.26 -1.58
N LEU A 63 -10.26 -13.03 -1.50
CA LEU A 63 -10.55 -12.21 -2.68
C LEU A 63 -9.30 -11.96 -3.52
N TYR A 64 -8.14 -11.75 -2.88
CA TYR A 64 -6.86 -11.60 -3.57
C TYR A 64 -6.47 -12.85 -4.37
N HIS A 65 -6.59 -14.04 -3.77
CA HIS A 65 -6.28 -15.30 -4.46
C HIS A 65 -7.28 -15.60 -5.59
N LEU A 66 -8.55 -15.24 -5.40
CA LEU A 66 -9.58 -15.34 -6.43
C LEU A 66 -9.30 -14.38 -7.61
N LEU A 67 -8.93 -13.13 -7.32
CA LEU A 67 -8.55 -12.16 -8.34
C LEU A 67 -7.34 -12.65 -9.15
N TYR A 68 -6.33 -13.22 -8.48
CA TYR A 68 -5.17 -13.80 -9.15
C TYR A 68 -5.57 -14.95 -10.10
N LEU A 69 -6.51 -15.81 -9.68
CA LEU A 69 -7.06 -16.86 -10.54
C LEU A 69 -7.73 -16.27 -11.80
N ILE A 70 -8.51 -15.21 -11.65
CA ILE A 70 -9.17 -14.50 -12.76
C ILE A 70 -8.14 -13.89 -13.72
N ILE A 71 -7.07 -13.30 -13.21
CA ILE A 71 -5.99 -12.74 -14.05
C ILE A 71 -5.26 -13.86 -14.79
N CYS A 72 -5.02 -15.02 -14.16
CA CYS A 72 -4.44 -16.19 -14.83
C CYS A 72 -5.33 -16.70 -15.97
N THR A 73 -6.65 -16.79 -15.77
CA THR A 73 -7.55 -17.23 -16.85
C THR A 73 -7.60 -16.21 -17.98
N LEU A 74 -7.66 -14.92 -17.69
CA LEU A 74 -7.57 -13.85 -18.69
C LEU A 74 -6.23 -13.89 -19.46
N GLY A 75 -5.13 -14.26 -18.81
CA GLY A 75 -3.82 -14.45 -19.45
C GLY A 75 -3.77 -15.59 -20.46
N VAL A 76 -4.52 -16.67 -20.22
CA VAL A 76 -4.64 -17.81 -21.14
C VAL A 76 -5.60 -17.53 -22.29
N PHE A 77 -6.77 -16.92 -22.00
CA PHE A 77 -7.86 -16.80 -22.98
C PHE A 77 -7.88 -15.48 -23.76
N VAL A 78 -7.37 -14.37 -23.19
CA VAL A 78 -7.50 -13.03 -23.79
C VAL A 78 -6.17 -12.55 -24.36
N HIS A 79 -5.16 -12.31 -23.51
CA HIS A 79 -3.87 -11.79 -23.96
C HIS A 79 -2.75 -12.01 -22.94
N VAL A 80 -1.52 -12.24 -23.43
CA VAL A 80 -0.32 -12.49 -22.61
C VAL A 80 0.00 -11.31 -21.65
N PHE A 81 -0.47 -10.11 -21.96
CA PHE A 81 -0.29 -8.91 -21.13
C PHE A 81 -0.73 -9.12 -19.67
N PHE A 82 -1.79 -9.88 -19.42
CA PHE A 82 -2.29 -10.11 -18.06
C PHE A 82 -1.28 -10.84 -17.15
N TYR A 83 -0.34 -11.61 -17.72
CA TYR A 83 0.73 -12.24 -16.93
C TYR A 83 1.67 -11.22 -16.27
N SER A 84 1.80 -10.01 -16.84
CA SER A 84 2.59 -8.94 -16.21
C SER A 84 2.01 -8.51 -14.86
N LEU A 85 0.69 -8.58 -14.69
CA LEU A 85 0.04 -8.22 -13.43
C LEU A 85 0.26 -9.26 -12.34
N LEU A 86 0.53 -10.53 -12.70
CA LEU A 86 0.83 -11.58 -11.73
C LEU A 86 2.16 -11.33 -11.01
N LEU A 87 3.08 -10.56 -11.60
CA LEU A 87 4.35 -10.20 -10.97
C LEU A 87 4.17 -9.34 -9.73
N PHE A 88 3.05 -8.62 -9.59
CA PHE A 88 2.74 -7.87 -8.36
C PHE A 88 2.57 -8.77 -7.14
N ASP A 89 2.40 -10.09 -7.31
CA ASP A 89 2.34 -11.04 -6.19
C ASP A 89 3.60 -11.07 -5.34
N LEU A 90 4.76 -10.76 -5.94
CA LEU A 90 6.02 -10.62 -5.21
C LEU A 90 5.92 -9.60 -4.08
N VAL A 91 5.18 -8.51 -4.30
CA VAL A 91 5.01 -7.43 -3.33
C VAL A 91 4.18 -7.87 -2.13
N TYR A 92 3.17 -8.71 -2.36
CA TYR A 92 2.34 -9.24 -1.27
C TYR A 92 3.04 -10.35 -0.49
N ARG A 93 3.87 -11.15 -1.17
CA ARG A 93 4.63 -12.24 -0.56
C ARG A 93 5.76 -11.78 0.35
N GLU A 94 6.35 -10.63 0.04
CA GLU A 94 7.52 -10.11 0.76
C GLU A 94 7.13 -9.02 1.77
N GLU A 95 7.30 -9.30 3.07
CA GLU A 95 6.92 -8.39 4.15
C GLU A 95 7.64 -7.03 4.05
N THR A 96 8.89 -7.03 3.58
CA THR A 96 9.69 -5.80 3.45
C THR A 96 9.09 -4.85 2.40
N LEU A 97 8.67 -5.36 1.24
CA LEU A 97 8.02 -4.58 0.19
C LEU A 97 6.63 -4.10 0.62
N LEU A 98 5.88 -4.95 1.32
CA LEU A 98 4.57 -4.57 1.86
C LEU A 98 4.69 -3.41 2.86
N ASN A 99 5.74 -3.39 3.68
CA ASN A 99 6.00 -2.29 4.60
C ASN A 99 6.28 -0.96 3.87
N VAL A 100 6.93 -0.99 2.70
CA VAL A 100 7.13 0.20 1.85
C VAL A 100 5.81 0.73 1.30
N ILE A 101 4.89 -0.15 0.88
CA ILE A 101 3.55 0.31 0.47
C ILE A 101 2.75 0.82 1.67
N LYS A 102 2.91 0.17 2.82
CA LYS A 102 2.26 0.57 4.06
C LYS A 102 2.70 1.95 4.53
N SER A 103 3.95 2.36 4.30
CA SER A 103 4.42 3.70 4.69
C SER A 103 3.67 4.80 3.93
N VAL A 104 3.40 4.59 2.64
CA VAL A 104 2.63 5.53 1.82
C VAL A 104 1.13 5.49 2.16
N THR A 105 0.56 4.29 2.35
CA THR A 105 -0.89 4.14 2.55
C THR A 105 -1.36 4.48 3.97
N ARG A 106 -0.51 4.32 4.99
CA ARG A 106 -0.87 4.57 6.40
C ARG A 106 -1.25 6.03 6.67
N ASN A 107 -0.46 6.98 6.17
CA ASN A 107 -0.77 8.40 6.25
C ASN A 107 -1.29 8.94 4.90
N GLY A 108 -1.97 8.09 4.12
CA GLY A 108 -2.47 8.48 2.79
C GLY A 108 -3.35 9.74 2.81
N ARG A 109 -4.08 10.00 3.91
CA ARG A 109 -4.87 11.23 4.06
C ARG A 109 -4.01 12.49 4.01
N SER A 110 -2.86 12.53 4.67
CA SER A 110 -2.00 13.72 4.66
C SER A 110 -1.34 13.89 3.30
N ILE A 111 -0.89 12.80 2.66
CA ILE A 111 -0.33 12.82 1.30
C ILE A 111 -1.36 13.33 0.27
N VAL A 112 -2.61 12.86 0.37
CA VAL A 112 -3.69 13.35 -0.52
C VAL A 112 -3.97 14.83 -0.26
N LEU A 113 -4.01 15.26 1.00
CA LEU A 113 -4.25 16.67 1.33
C LEU A 113 -3.12 17.59 0.82
N THR A 114 -1.87 17.14 0.91
CA THR A 114 -0.72 17.89 0.40
C THR A 114 -0.65 17.88 -1.13
N ALA A 115 -1.07 16.79 -1.79
CA ALA A 115 -1.24 16.75 -3.24
C ALA A 115 -2.37 17.68 -3.71
N VAL A 116 -3.47 17.78 -2.97
CA VAL A 116 -4.54 18.75 -3.24
C VAL A 116 -4.04 20.19 -3.06
N LEU A 117 -3.26 20.47 -2.00
CA LEU A 117 -2.60 21.77 -1.83
C LEU A 117 -1.66 22.08 -3.01
N ALA A 118 -0.88 21.10 -3.46
CA ALA A 118 -0.01 21.21 -4.64
C ALA A 118 -0.82 21.59 -5.89
N LEU A 119 -1.93 20.89 -6.12
CA LEU A 119 -2.83 21.14 -7.26
C LEU A 119 -3.43 22.54 -7.21
N ILE A 120 -3.86 23.01 -6.04
CA ILE A 120 -4.40 24.38 -5.85
C ILE A 120 -3.31 25.41 -6.12
N LEU A 121 -2.09 25.23 -5.62
CA LEU A 121 -0.99 26.14 -5.88
C LEU A 121 -0.63 26.18 -7.37
N VAL A 122 -0.48 25.02 -8.02
CA VAL A 122 -0.24 24.94 -9.46
C VAL A 122 -1.36 25.63 -10.24
N TYR A 123 -2.62 25.43 -9.85
CA TYR A 123 -3.77 26.08 -10.47
C TYR A 123 -3.69 27.62 -10.37
N LEU A 124 -3.32 28.17 -9.21
CA LEU A 124 -3.14 29.61 -9.04
C LEU A 124 -2.02 30.16 -9.93
N PHE A 125 -0.87 29.47 -9.97
CA PHE A 125 0.23 29.85 -10.85
C PHE A 125 -0.16 29.74 -12.34
N SER A 126 -0.94 28.73 -12.74
CA SER A 126 -1.45 28.60 -14.10
C SER A 126 -2.40 29.73 -14.51
N ILE A 127 -3.24 30.26 -13.60
CA ILE A 127 -4.08 31.43 -13.91
C ILE A 127 -3.21 32.67 -14.16
N VAL A 128 -2.21 32.90 -13.29
CA VAL A 128 -1.27 34.02 -13.45
C VAL A 128 -0.49 33.88 -14.76
N GLY A 129 0.00 32.68 -15.06
CA GLY A 129 0.66 32.35 -16.33
C GLY A 129 -0.23 32.58 -17.55
N TYR A 130 -1.50 32.19 -17.48
CA TYR A 130 -2.47 32.36 -18.56
C TYR A 130 -2.80 33.83 -18.85
N ILE A 131 -2.87 34.68 -17.81
CA ILE A 131 -3.23 36.09 -17.99
C ILE A 131 -2.03 36.92 -18.45
N PHE A 132 -0.84 36.71 -17.86
CA PHE A 132 0.31 37.58 -18.08
C PHE A 132 1.36 37.02 -19.05
N PHE A 133 1.51 35.70 -19.14
CA PHE A 133 2.62 35.03 -19.85
C PHE A 133 2.14 34.03 -20.91
N LYS A 134 0.89 34.18 -21.39
CA LYS A 134 0.28 33.24 -22.35
C LYS A 134 1.18 32.98 -23.57
N ASP A 135 1.76 34.03 -24.13
CA ASP A 135 2.56 33.97 -25.35
C ASP A 135 3.94 33.29 -25.16
N ASP A 136 4.40 33.12 -23.91
CA ASP A 136 5.70 32.52 -23.58
C ASP A 136 5.65 30.98 -23.47
N PHE A 137 4.45 30.39 -23.44
CA PHE A 137 4.23 28.94 -23.39
C PHE A 137 4.37 28.30 -24.78
N ILE A 138 5.59 28.27 -25.29
CA ILE A 138 5.95 27.68 -26.57
C ILE A 138 6.79 26.43 -26.33
N LEU A 139 6.26 25.27 -26.71
CA LEU A 139 7.00 24.00 -26.65
C LEU A 139 7.44 23.58 -28.06
N ALA A 140 8.65 23.03 -28.16
CA ALA A 140 9.06 22.30 -29.35
C ALA A 140 8.34 20.94 -29.36
N VAL A 141 7.65 20.64 -30.46
CA VAL A 141 6.87 19.41 -30.62
C VAL A 141 7.33 18.67 -31.87
N ASP A 142 7.65 17.39 -31.71
CA ASP A 142 7.91 16.50 -32.84
C ASP A 142 6.58 16.06 -33.45
N ARG A 143 6.24 16.59 -34.62
CA ARG A 143 5.05 16.15 -35.34
C ARG A 143 5.25 14.77 -35.93
N ILE A 144 4.32 13.86 -35.63
CA ILE A 144 4.26 12.56 -36.27
C ILE A 144 3.87 12.78 -37.74
N PRO A 145 4.74 12.46 -38.72
CA PRO A 145 4.36 12.60 -40.13
C PRO A 145 3.19 11.66 -40.42
N ASN A 146 2.12 12.20 -41.00
CA ASN A 146 0.94 11.43 -41.39
C ASN A 146 1.36 10.25 -42.29
N LYS A 147 1.14 9.03 -41.80
CA LYS A 147 1.47 7.77 -42.52
C LYS A 147 0.78 7.64 -43.89
N THR A 148 -0.22 8.45 -44.19
CA THR A 148 -0.90 8.51 -45.50
C THR A 148 -0.02 9.05 -46.62
N LEU A 149 0.99 9.89 -46.34
CA LEU A 149 1.91 10.41 -47.36
C LEU A 149 3.10 9.45 -47.63
N VAL A 150 3.32 8.48 -46.75
CA VAL A 150 4.35 7.44 -46.92
C VAL A 150 3.85 6.32 -47.82
N TRP A 151 2.58 5.93 -47.74
CA TRP A 151 2.03 4.86 -48.60
C TRP A 151 1.94 5.27 -50.08
N GLY A 152 1.76 6.57 -50.38
CA GLY A 152 1.89 7.11 -51.73
C GLY A 152 3.32 7.06 -52.29
N ARG A 153 4.34 6.95 -51.41
CA ARG A 153 5.76 6.86 -51.80
C ARG A 153 6.26 5.41 -51.89
N VAL A 154 5.56 4.45 -51.26
CA VAL A 154 5.82 3.01 -51.40
C VAL A 154 5.48 2.50 -52.81
N LEU A 155 4.48 3.11 -53.49
CA LEU A 155 4.18 2.79 -54.88
C LEU A 155 5.28 3.21 -55.89
N LEU A 156 6.24 4.06 -55.48
CA LEU A 156 7.36 4.49 -56.31
C LEU A 156 8.64 3.68 -56.08
N TRP A 157 8.61 2.61 -55.26
CA TRP A 157 9.74 1.69 -55.07
C TRP A 157 9.94 0.72 -56.26
N TRP A 158 9.73 1.20 -57.48
CA TRP A 158 10.13 0.51 -58.72
C TRP A 158 11.12 1.34 -59.56
N THR A 159 11.48 2.56 -59.13
CA THR A 159 12.50 3.38 -59.79
C THR A 159 13.65 3.71 -58.83
N SER A 160 14.87 3.38 -59.25
CA SER A 160 16.11 3.30 -58.46
C SER A 160 16.69 4.63 -57.94
N LEU A 161 15.90 5.55 -57.41
CA LEU A 161 16.44 6.76 -56.77
C LEU A 161 16.46 6.59 -55.25
N ALA A 162 17.62 6.19 -54.72
CA ALA A 162 17.90 6.13 -53.29
C ALA A 162 17.88 7.53 -52.67
N ILE A 163 16.69 8.00 -52.29
CA ILE A 163 16.53 9.16 -51.41
C ILE A 163 16.48 8.62 -49.99
N GLN A 164 17.57 8.79 -49.24
CA GLN A 164 17.59 8.65 -47.79
C GLN A 164 16.44 9.51 -47.21
N PRO A 165 15.55 8.98 -46.36
CA PRO A 165 14.72 9.85 -45.55
C PRO A 165 15.64 10.41 -44.47
N SER A 166 16.34 11.49 -44.78
CA SER A 166 16.67 12.46 -43.75
C SER A 166 15.31 12.88 -43.19
N ALA A 167 14.93 12.33 -42.04
CA ALA A 167 13.86 12.89 -41.24
C ALA A 167 14.33 14.31 -40.91
N VAL A 168 13.95 15.27 -41.76
CA VAL A 168 14.02 16.68 -41.42
C VAL A 168 13.02 16.80 -40.28
N VAL A 169 13.53 16.70 -39.04
CA VAL A 169 12.78 17.08 -37.85
C VAL A 169 12.61 18.58 -38.00
N ILE A 170 11.48 18.98 -38.59
CA ILE A 170 11.05 20.36 -38.56
C ILE A 170 10.69 20.58 -37.09
N GLU A 171 11.55 21.28 -36.36
CA GLU A 171 11.34 21.63 -34.97
C GLU A 171 10.21 22.66 -34.90
N ASP A 172 8.98 22.16 -34.97
CA ASP A 172 7.78 22.97 -34.94
C ASP A 172 7.54 23.43 -33.49
N LYS A 173 7.41 24.75 -33.33
CA LYS A 173 7.09 25.37 -32.05
C LYS A 173 5.59 25.58 -31.95
N GLU A 174 4.97 24.99 -30.95
CA GLU A 174 3.52 25.06 -30.73
C GLU A 174 3.18 25.78 -29.41
N ARG A 175 2.14 26.61 -29.46
CA ARG A 175 1.61 27.32 -28.29
C ARG A 175 0.71 26.38 -27.51
N THR A 176 1.05 26.10 -26.26
CA THR A 176 0.34 25.09 -25.44
C THR A 176 -0.64 25.68 -24.42
N CYS A 177 -0.63 27.01 -24.20
CA CYS A 177 -1.44 27.69 -23.19
C CYS A 177 -2.59 28.53 -23.83
N ASP A 178 -3.27 28.02 -24.86
CA ASP A 178 -4.43 28.74 -25.46
C ASP A 178 -5.71 28.69 -24.63
N SER A 179 -5.91 27.57 -23.93
CA SER A 179 -6.98 27.36 -22.94
C SER A 179 -6.39 27.23 -21.54
N LEU A 180 -7.10 27.72 -20.53
CA LEU A 180 -6.69 27.59 -19.13
C LEU A 180 -6.43 26.13 -18.74
N LEU A 181 -7.26 25.19 -19.23
CA LEU A 181 -7.08 23.77 -18.96
C LEU A 181 -5.77 23.22 -19.53
N MET A 182 -5.43 23.57 -20.76
CA MET A 182 -4.17 23.16 -21.38
C MET A 182 -2.97 23.78 -20.65
N CYS A 183 -3.10 25.03 -20.19
CA CYS A 183 -2.07 25.67 -19.40
C CYS A 183 -1.82 24.96 -18.06
N ILE A 184 -2.89 24.56 -17.36
CA ILE A 184 -2.79 23.77 -16.12
C ILE A 184 -2.11 22.42 -16.40
N VAL A 185 -2.51 21.72 -17.46
CA VAL A 185 -1.91 20.43 -17.83
C VAL A 185 -0.43 20.59 -18.16
N THR A 186 -0.04 21.61 -18.92
CA THR A 186 1.36 21.88 -19.28
C THR A 186 2.22 22.21 -18.05
N VAL A 187 1.72 23.07 -17.14
CA VAL A 187 2.46 23.41 -15.90
C VAL A 187 2.55 22.20 -14.97
N LEU A 188 1.50 21.38 -14.86
CA LEU A 188 1.50 20.18 -14.04
C LEU A 188 2.46 19.11 -14.59
N SER A 189 2.44 18.86 -15.90
CA SER A 189 3.22 17.78 -16.52
C SER A 189 4.68 18.14 -16.72
N HIS A 190 4.97 19.31 -17.29
CA HIS A 190 6.33 19.75 -17.60
C HIS A 190 6.91 20.60 -16.49
N GLY A 191 6.12 21.46 -15.83
CA GLY A 191 6.63 22.32 -14.75
C GLY A 191 7.05 21.55 -13.50
N LEU A 192 6.30 20.52 -13.08
CA LEU A 192 6.67 19.70 -11.91
C LEU A 192 7.79 18.69 -12.22
N ARG A 193 7.87 18.19 -13.46
CA ARG A 193 8.80 17.11 -13.84
C ARG A 193 10.18 17.61 -14.26
N SER A 194 10.29 18.83 -14.79
CA SER A 194 11.56 19.35 -15.36
C SER A 194 12.63 19.73 -14.33
N GLY A 195 12.43 19.50 -13.03
CA GLY A 195 13.45 19.68 -12.00
C GLY A 195 13.72 21.14 -11.61
N GLY A 196 13.87 22.06 -12.57
CA GLY A 196 14.05 23.51 -12.33
C GLY A 196 12.75 24.34 -12.33
N GLY A 197 11.60 23.67 -12.43
CA GLY A 197 10.28 24.29 -12.41
C GLY A 197 9.76 24.70 -13.78
N VAL A 198 8.75 25.56 -13.80
CA VAL A 198 8.07 26.00 -15.03
C VAL A 198 8.95 26.91 -15.90
N GLY A 199 9.93 27.61 -15.31
CA GLY A 199 10.82 28.52 -16.02
C GLY A 199 11.68 27.85 -17.11
N ASP A 200 12.02 26.57 -16.94
CA ASP A 200 12.80 25.80 -17.92
C ASP A 200 11.98 25.41 -19.15
N VAL A 201 10.66 25.41 -19.03
CA VAL A 201 9.73 25.02 -20.10
C VAL A 201 9.35 26.22 -20.96
N LEU A 202 9.30 27.42 -20.37
CA LEU A 202 8.97 28.64 -21.09
C LEU A 202 10.17 29.18 -21.88
N ARG A 203 9.86 30.00 -22.88
CA ARG A 203 10.88 30.74 -23.63
C ARG A 203 11.69 31.63 -22.70
N LYS A 204 13.01 31.65 -22.90
CA LYS A 204 13.93 32.57 -22.20
C LYS A 204 13.65 34.02 -22.64
N PRO A 205 13.28 34.95 -21.73
CA PRO A 205 12.96 36.33 -22.08
C PRO A 205 14.23 37.15 -22.39
N SER A 206 14.10 38.21 -23.19
CA SER A 206 15.18 39.18 -23.41
C SER A 206 15.28 40.19 -22.25
N LYS A 207 16.46 40.78 -22.03
CA LYS A 207 16.69 41.80 -20.98
C LYS A 207 15.92 43.11 -21.21
N GLU A 208 15.51 43.35 -22.45
CA GLU A 208 14.86 44.60 -22.89
C GLU A 208 13.33 44.58 -22.69
N GLU A 209 12.76 43.43 -22.35
CA GLU A 209 11.31 43.28 -22.17
C GLU A 209 10.88 43.85 -20.80
N PRO A 210 9.80 44.66 -20.73
CA PRO A 210 9.38 45.33 -19.50
C PRO A 210 8.92 44.34 -18.41
N LEU A 211 8.55 43.11 -18.80
CA LEU A 211 8.08 42.05 -17.91
C LEU A 211 9.19 41.08 -17.48
N PHE A 212 10.46 41.35 -17.83
CA PHE A 212 11.59 40.47 -17.49
C PHE A 212 11.68 40.20 -15.98
N ALA A 213 11.61 41.24 -15.15
CA ALA A 213 11.70 41.10 -13.69
C ALA A 213 10.52 40.31 -13.10
N ALA A 214 9.30 40.58 -13.59
CA ALA A 214 8.11 39.85 -13.16
C ALA A 214 8.17 38.36 -13.53
N ARG A 215 8.72 38.05 -14.72
CA ARG A 215 8.94 36.68 -15.19
C ARG A 215 9.90 35.91 -14.29
N VAL A 216 11.05 36.50 -13.96
CA VAL A 216 12.05 35.88 -13.07
C VAL A 216 11.48 35.63 -11.67
N ILE A 217 10.73 36.58 -11.11
CA ILE A 217 10.08 36.42 -9.80
C ILE A 217 9.04 35.29 -9.87
N TYR A 218 8.23 35.22 -10.92
CA TYR A 218 7.26 34.15 -11.11
C TYR A 218 7.93 32.76 -11.15
N ASP A 219 9.02 32.61 -11.89
CA ASP A 219 9.74 31.33 -12.00
C ASP A 219 10.40 30.91 -10.67
N LEU A 220 11.02 31.86 -9.95
CA LEU A 220 11.62 31.60 -8.64
C LEU A 220 10.58 31.26 -7.58
N LEU A 221 9.45 31.96 -7.57
CA LEU A 221 8.34 31.68 -6.64
C LEU A 221 7.74 30.30 -6.90
N PHE A 222 7.53 29.94 -8.16
CA PHE A 222 7.05 28.61 -8.53
C PHE A 222 8.04 27.52 -8.07
N PHE A 223 9.34 27.70 -8.35
CA PHE A 223 10.36 26.74 -7.95
C PHE A 223 10.43 26.54 -6.43
N PHE A 224 10.49 27.62 -5.66
CA PHE A 224 10.59 27.52 -4.20
C PHE A 224 9.31 26.98 -3.56
N MET A 225 8.14 27.47 -3.97
CA MET A 225 6.88 27.08 -3.34
C MET A 225 6.44 25.66 -3.75
N VAL A 226 6.48 25.34 -5.04
CA VAL A 226 5.90 24.08 -5.54
C VAL A 226 6.92 22.94 -5.53
N ILE A 227 8.16 23.19 -5.95
CA ILE A 227 9.19 22.13 -6.00
C ILE A 227 9.83 21.97 -4.62
N ILE A 228 10.42 23.03 -4.06
CA ILE A 228 11.20 22.89 -2.82
C ILE A 228 10.30 22.64 -1.61
N ILE A 229 9.20 23.38 -1.43
CA ILE A 229 8.35 23.19 -0.26
C ILE A 229 7.40 22.00 -0.46
N VAL A 230 6.53 22.02 -1.47
CA VAL A 230 5.44 21.04 -1.57
C VAL A 230 5.93 19.63 -1.89
N LEU A 231 6.82 19.45 -2.88
CA LEU A 231 7.30 18.13 -3.24
C LEU A 231 8.14 17.49 -2.12
N ASN A 232 9.01 18.26 -1.47
CA ASN A 232 9.79 17.75 -0.33
C ASN A 232 8.93 17.51 0.91
N LEU A 233 7.83 18.23 1.09
CA LEU A 233 6.87 17.93 2.16
C LEU A 233 6.22 16.57 1.93
N ILE A 234 5.84 16.22 0.69
CA ILE A 234 5.30 14.89 0.36
C ILE A 234 6.32 13.80 0.71
N PHE A 235 7.59 13.95 0.28
CA PHE A 235 8.64 13.00 0.64
C PHE A 235 8.91 12.96 2.14
N GLY A 236 8.89 14.12 2.81
CA GLY A 236 9.05 14.23 4.26
C GLY A 236 8.01 13.42 5.03
N VAL A 237 6.73 13.50 4.63
CA VAL A 237 5.65 12.70 5.22
C VAL A 237 5.90 11.20 5.02
N ILE A 238 6.37 10.77 3.84
CA ILE A 238 6.65 9.35 3.56
C ILE A 238 7.85 8.84 4.38
N ILE A 239 8.88 9.65 4.57
CA ILE A 239 10.04 9.28 5.39
C ILE A 239 9.64 9.16 6.87
N ASP A 240 8.81 10.09 7.36
CA ASP A 240 8.30 10.09 8.73
C ASP A 240 7.45 8.84 9.01
N THR A 241 6.54 8.48 8.10
CA THR A 241 5.76 7.24 8.26
C THR A 241 6.60 5.97 8.21
N PHE A 242 7.69 5.97 7.43
CA PHE A 242 8.60 4.84 7.39
C PHE A 242 9.35 4.67 8.72
N ALA A 243 9.76 5.78 9.33
CA ALA A 243 10.36 5.79 10.66
C ALA A 243 9.38 5.29 11.74
N ASP A 244 8.12 5.74 11.69
CA ASP A 244 7.05 5.28 12.59
C ASP A 244 6.77 3.78 12.49
N LEU A 245 6.70 3.25 11.26
CA LEU A 245 6.48 1.81 11.07
C LEU A 245 7.62 0.97 11.66
N ARG A 246 8.86 1.47 11.57
CA ARG A 246 10.03 0.81 12.15
C ARG A 246 9.99 0.85 13.67
N SER A 247 9.70 2.00 14.27
CA SER A 247 9.63 2.16 15.73
C SER A 247 8.50 1.33 16.34
N GLU A 248 7.33 1.25 15.68
CA GLU A 248 6.24 0.39 16.12
C GLU A 248 6.56 -1.10 16.05
N LYS A 249 7.24 -1.54 14.99
CA LYS A 249 7.67 -2.94 14.88
C LYS A 249 8.62 -3.29 16.03
N GLN A 250 9.60 -2.43 16.30
CA GLN A 250 10.55 -2.61 17.40
C GLN A 250 9.84 -2.63 18.76
N LYS A 251 8.93 -1.68 19.01
CA LYS A 251 8.15 -1.63 20.26
C LYS A 251 7.29 -2.89 20.46
N LYS A 252 6.67 -3.42 19.39
CA LYS A 252 5.90 -4.67 19.47
C LYS A 252 6.79 -5.87 19.81
N GLU A 253 7.95 -5.98 19.18
CA GLU A 253 8.91 -7.05 19.47
C GLU A 253 9.48 -6.94 20.89
N GLU A 254 9.69 -5.72 21.39
CA GLU A 254 10.11 -5.47 22.76
C GLU A 254 9.03 -5.89 23.76
N ILE A 255 7.79 -5.44 23.59
CA ILE A 255 6.65 -5.82 24.45
C ILE A 255 6.48 -7.35 24.47
N LEU A 256 6.57 -8.02 23.32
CA LEU A 256 6.44 -9.48 23.24
C LEU A 256 7.53 -10.24 24.03
N LYS A 257 8.74 -9.67 24.13
CA LYS A 257 9.88 -10.28 24.83
C LYS A 257 9.92 -9.95 26.32
N THR A 258 9.48 -8.75 26.68
CA THR A 258 9.60 -8.19 28.04
C THR A 258 8.34 -8.34 28.87
N THR A 259 7.17 -8.43 28.26
CA THR A 259 5.89 -8.51 28.98
C THR A 259 5.21 -9.86 28.78
N CYS A 260 4.56 -10.37 29.83
CA CYS A 260 3.76 -11.59 29.73
C CYS A 260 2.41 -11.32 29.05
N PHE A 261 2.02 -12.14 28.06
CA PHE A 261 0.78 -11.99 27.29
C PHE A 261 -0.51 -12.04 28.13
N ILE A 262 -0.52 -12.80 29.23
CA ILE A 262 -1.72 -13.01 30.05
C ILE A 262 -1.82 -11.98 31.18
N CYS A 263 -0.72 -11.78 31.93
CA CYS A 263 -0.74 -10.91 33.11
C CYS A 263 -0.25 -9.48 32.86
N GLY A 264 0.39 -9.21 31.72
CA GLY A 264 0.94 -7.89 31.39
C GLY A 264 2.13 -7.46 32.26
N LEU A 265 2.67 -8.34 33.11
CA LEU A 265 3.84 -8.01 33.93
C LEU A 265 5.11 -8.00 33.08
N GLU A 266 5.93 -6.99 33.34
CA GLU A 266 7.29 -6.85 32.79
C GLU A 266 8.25 -7.85 33.45
N ARG A 267 9.25 -8.26 32.67
CA ARG A 267 10.31 -9.20 33.03
C ARG A 267 11.05 -8.78 34.30
N ASP A 268 11.30 -7.49 34.46
CA ASP A 268 12.05 -6.90 35.58
C ASP A 268 11.44 -7.21 36.96
N LYS A 269 10.14 -7.54 37.00
CA LYS A 269 9.45 -7.93 38.26
C LYS A 269 9.76 -9.35 38.71
N PHE A 270 10.43 -10.15 37.89
CA PHE A 270 10.77 -11.55 38.16
C PHE A 270 12.23 -11.76 38.54
N ASP A 271 13.12 -10.78 38.29
CA ASP A 271 14.56 -10.91 38.53
C ASP A 271 14.92 -11.15 40.01
N ASN A 272 14.11 -10.66 40.93
CA ASN A 272 14.30 -10.82 42.38
C ASN A 272 13.39 -11.90 43.01
N LYS A 273 12.80 -12.78 42.20
CA LYS A 273 11.86 -13.81 42.64
C LYS A 273 12.37 -15.21 42.35
N THR A 274 11.82 -16.19 43.05
CA THR A 274 12.21 -17.60 42.88
C THR A 274 11.80 -18.19 41.53
N VAL A 275 10.80 -17.59 40.87
CA VAL A 275 10.28 -18.04 39.57
C VAL A 275 10.81 -17.12 38.48
N THR A 276 11.47 -17.71 37.48
CA THR A 276 11.99 -16.99 36.31
C THR A 276 10.87 -16.57 35.35
N PHE A 277 11.10 -15.53 34.56
CA PHE A 277 10.12 -15.08 33.56
C PHE A 277 9.82 -16.18 32.52
N GLU A 278 10.83 -16.94 32.10
CA GLU A 278 10.69 -18.02 31.13
C GLU A 278 9.85 -19.19 31.65
N GLU A 279 9.97 -19.52 32.94
CA GLU A 279 9.13 -20.53 33.60
C GLU A 279 7.69 -20.03 33.77
N HIS A 280 7.53 -18.75 34.14
CA HIS A 280 6.23 -18.10 34.26
C HIS A 280 5.42 -18.17 32.96
N ILE A 281 6.01 -17.87 31.80
CA ILE A 281 5.29 -17.88 30.50
C ILE A 281 5.03 -19.30 29.96
N LYS A 282 5.87 -20.29 30.31
CA LYS A 282 5.76 -21.65 29.77
C LYS A 282 4.84 -22.56 30.59
N VAL A 283 4.87 -22.41 31.91
CA VAL A 283 4.18 -23.31 32.85
C VAL A 283 2.92 -22.63 33.41
N GLU A 284 3.09 -21.50 34.09
CA GLU A 284 1.98 -20.82 34.78
C GLU A 284 1.02 -20.12 33.81
N HIS A 285 1.56 -19.28 32.92
CA HIS A 285 0.81 -18.40 32.01
C HIS A 285 1.01 -18.77 30.54
N ASN A 286 0.87 -20.05 30.24
CA ASN A 286 0.91 -20.52 28.86
C ASN A 286 -0.39 -20.19 28.12
N MET A 287 -0.29 -19.44 27.01
CA MET A 287 -1.45 -19.05 26.19
C MET A 287 -2.32 -20.23 25.72
N TRP A 288 -1.71 -21.40 25.46
CA TRP A 288 -2.43 -22.55 24.92
C TRP A 288 -3.25 -23.27 25.97
N HIS A 289 -2.79 -23.32 27.23
CA HIS A 289 -3.55 -23.93 28.31
C HIS A 289 -4.89 -23.19 28.54
N TYR A 290 -4.90 -21.86 28.41
CA TYR A 290 -6.15 -21.08 28.45
C TYR A 290 -7.10 -21.44 27.31
N LEU A 291 -6.59 -21.59 26.08
CA LEU A 291 -7.42 -21.97 24.93
C LEU A 291 -8.01 -23.38 25.11
N PHE A 292 -7.19 -24.36 25.53
CA PHE A 292 -7.65 -25.72 25.79
C PHE A 292 -8.69 -25.78 26.90
N PHE A 293 -8.53 -24.99 27.96
CA PHE A 293 -9.52 -24.93 29.04
C PHE A 293 -10.87 -24.36 28.56
N ILE A 294 -10.87 -23.30 27.74
CA ILE A 294 -12.11 -22.76 27.16
C ILE A 294 -12.81 -23.79 26.25
N VAL A 295 -12.04 -24.53 25.45
CA VAL A 295 -12.59 -25.60 24.60
C VAL A 295 -13.16 -26.73 25.47
N LEU A 296 -12.47 -27.13 26.53
CA LEU A 296 -12.93 -28.13 27.48
C LEU A 296 -14.29 -27.74 28.09
N VAL A 297 -14.42 -26.52 28.60
CA VAL A 297 -15.68 -26.02 29.19
C VAL A 297 -16.81 -26.01 28.16
N LYS A 298 -16.53 -25.74 26.88
CA LYS A 298 -17.55 -25.76 25.82
C LYS A 298 -18.00 -27.16 25.39
N VAL A 299 -17.12 -28.15 25.46
CA VAL A 299 -17.41 -29.53 25.01
C VAL A 299 -17.96 -30.39 26.15
N LYS A 300 -17.53 -30.13 27.38
CA LYS A 300 -17.94 -30.88 28.57
C LYS A 300 -19.37 -30.55 28.98
N ASP A 301 -20.10 -31.56 29.44
CA ASP A 301 -21.49 -31.43 29.89
C ASP A 301 -21.61 -30.59 31.17
N SER A 302 -22.65 -29.75 31.21
CA SER A 302 -22.86 -28.79 32.31
C SER A 302 -23.08 -29.41 33.69
N THR A 303 -23.50 -30.67 33.75
CA THR A 303 -23.69 -31.42 35.00
C THR A 303 -22.39 -31.94 35.61
N GLU A 304 -21.32 -32.03 34.82
CA GLU A 304 -20.01 -32.54 35.24
C GLU A 304 -19.01 -31.42 35.54
N TYR A 305 -19.45 -30.17 35.47
CA TYR A 305 -18.59 -29.04 35.79
C TYR A 305 -18.15 -29.09 37.24
N THR A 306 -16.86 -28.88 37.46
CA THR A 306 -16.35 -28.56 38.79
C THR A 306 -16.81 -27.16 39.22
N GLY A 307 -16.70 -26.81 40.50
CA GLY A 307 -17.06 -25.47 40.98
C GLY A 307 -16.40 -24.33 40.19
N PRO A 308 -15.07 -24.37 39.95
CA PRO A 308 -14.39 -23.37 39.12
C PRO A 308 -14.81 -23.37 37.65
N GLU A 309 -15.05 -24.54 37.05
CA GLU A 309 -15.54 -24.66 35.66
C GLU A 309 -16.92 -24.03 35.50
N SER A 310 -17.82 -24.29 36.45
CA SER A 310 -19.17 -23.71 36.48
C SER A 310 -19.12 -22.18 36.54
N TYR A 311 -18.22 -21.63 37.36
CA TYR A 311 -18.02 -20.19 37.46
C TYR A 311 -17.55 -19.58 36.14
N VAL A 312 -16.56 -20.20 35.48
CA VAL A 312 -16.05 -19.71 34.20
C VAL A 312 -17.09 -19.87 33.08
N ALA A 313 -17.85 -20.97 33.06
CA ALA A 313 -18.92 -21.21 32.10
C ALA A 313 -20.01 -20.12 32.18
N GLU A 314 -20.39 -19.74 33.40
CA GLU A 314 -21.35 -18.66 33.62
C GLU A 314 -20.79 -17.30 33.14
N MET A 315 -19.53 -16.99 33.46
CA MET A 315 -18.89 -15.76 33.02
C MET A 315 -18.76 -15.66 31.49
N ILE A 316 -18.49 -16.77 30.81
CA ILE A 316 -18.49 -16.86 29.34
C ILE A 316 -19.90 -16.62 28.79
N ARG A 317 -20.94 -17.19 29.43
CA ARG A 317 -22.35 -17.04 29.01
C ARG A 317 -22.82 -15.58 29.08
N VAL A 318 -22.48 -14.86 30.14
CA VAL A 318 -22.84 -13.45 30.31
C VAL A 318 -21.97 -12.52 29.44
N SER A 319 -20.96 -13.06 28.72
CA SER A 319 -19.96 -12.29 27.96
C SER A 319 -19.24 -11.24 28.81
N ILE A 320 -19.20 -11.44 30.14
CA ILE A 320 -18.41 -10.65 31.09
C ILE A 320 -17.07 -11.35 31.20
N LEU A 321 -16.36 -11.47 30.07
CA LEU A 321 -14.94 -11.76 30.09
C LEU A 321 -14.17 -10.45 30.32
N SER A 322 -14.61 -9.65 31.31
CA SER A 322 -13.82 -8.51 31.75
C SER A 322 -12.52 -9.08 32.34
N CYS A 323 -11.41 -8.67 31.75
CA CYS A 323 -10.03 -9.10 32.03
C CYS A 323 -9.66 -9.19 33.52
N THR A 324 -10.45 -8.61 34.43
CA THR A 324 -10.23 -8.57 35.86
C THR A 324 -10.13 -9.93 36.57
N CYS A 325 -10.83 -10.99 36.14
CA CYS A 325 -10.81 -12.27 36.88
C CYS A 325 -9.66 -13.23 36.51
N ILE A 326 -9.11 -13.16 35.29
CA ILE A 326 -7.99 -14.03 34.87
C ILE A 326 -6.66 -13.48 35.39
N LEU A 327 -6.54 -12.16 35.51
CA LEU A 327 -5.32 -11.45 35.93
C LEU A 327 -4.92 -11.67 37.41
N LEU A 328 -5.88 -12.00 38.30
CA LEU A 328 -5.64 -11.96 39.75
C LEU A 328 -5.31 -13.31 40.39
N CYS A 329 -5.80 -14.45 39.88
CA CYS A 329 -5.81 -15.69 40.67
C CYS A 329 -4.45 -16.40 40.84
N ASN A 330 -3.49 -16.25 39.92
CA ASN A 330 -2.16 -16.88 40.09
C ASN A 330 -1.03 -15.89 40.39
N CYS A 331 -1.25 -14.58 40.25
CA CYS A 331 -0.21 -13.59 40.54
C CYS A 331 -0.02 -13.34 42.05
N SER A 332 -1.05 -13.61 42.88
CA SER A 332 -0.94 -13.52 44.34
C SER A 332 0.07 -14.49 44.97
N LYS A 333 0.45 -15.59 44.29
CA LYS A 333 1.56 -16.45 44.76
C LYS A 333 2.94 -15.84 44.51
N VAL A 334 3.05 -14.90 43.57
CA VAL A 334 4.32 -14.29 43.12
C VAL A 334 4.51 -12.89 43.71
N LEU A 335 3.44 -12.19 44.10
CA LEU A 335 3.49 -10.97 44.93
C LEU A 335 3.14 -11.32 46.39
N HIS A 336 4.12 -11.79 47.16
CA HIS A 336 3.98 -11.91 48.62
C HIS A 336 3.95 -10.56 49.37
N THR A 337 3.79 -9.45 48.65
CA THR A 337 3.77 -8.12 49.22
C THR A 337 2.73 -7.24 48.50
N SER A 338 2.02 -6.48 49.33
CA SER A 338 0.97 -5.51 49.03
C SER A 338 -0.45 -6.06 48.83
N LYS A 339 -1.35 -5.50 49.64
CA LYS A 339 -2.81 -5.64 49.68
C LYS A 339 -3.42 -5.77 48.29
N PRO A 340 -4.58 -6.44 48.15
CA PRO A 340 -5.36 -6.35 46.93
C PRO A 340 -5.72 -4.88 46.70
N SER A 341 -4.99 -4.20 45.82
CA SER A 341 -5.50 -3.00 45.16
C SER A 341 -6.66 -3.49 44.31
N VAL A 342 -7.83 -3.49 44.94
CA VAL A 342 -9.13 -3.54 44.28
C VAL A 342 -9.12 -2.37 43.31
N LEU A 343 -8.70 -2.63 42.07
CA LEU A 343 -8.96 -1.72 40.97
C LEU A 343 -10.48 -1.73 40.83
N HIS A 344 -11.13 -0.73 41.41
CA HIS A 344 -12.57 -0.54 41.34
C HIS A 344 -12.94 -0.43 39.86
N CYS A 345 -13.41 -1.53 39.27
CA CYS A 345 -14.15 -1.47 38.03
C CYS A 345 -15.51 -0.89 38.40
N SER A 346 -15.62 0.44 38.30
CA SER A 346 -16.88 1.15 38.46
C SER A 346 -17.91 0.50 37.54
N LYS A 347 -18.98 -0.06 38.12
CA LYS A 347 -20.17 -0.52 37.42
C LYS A 347 -20.71 0.64 36.57
N ARG A 348 -20.29 0.74 35.32
CA ARG A 348 -21.07 1.43 34.29
C ARG A 348 -21.66 0.36 33.39
N ALA A 349 -22.84 -0.09 33.78
CA ALA A 349 -23.74 -0.79 32.88
C ALA A 349 -23.99 0.13 31.68
N SER A 350 -23.22 -0.02 30.60
CA SER A 350 -23.57 0.62 29.34
C SER A 350 -24.61 -0.25 28.64
N ASN A 351 -25.69 0.43 28.30
CA ASN A 351 -26.89 -0.07 27.70
C ASN A 351 -26.60 -0.82 26.38
N LYS A 352 -27.56 -1.63 25.97
CA LYS A 352 -27.55 -2.58 24.82
C LYS A 352 -27.30 -1.97 23.41
N ARG A 353 -26.74 -0.76 23.29
CA ARG A 353 -26.76 0.04 22.04
C ARG A 353 -25.39 0.40 21.42
N ASP A 354 -24.26 0.08 22.05
CA ASP A 354 -22.92 0.50 21.53
C ASP A 354 -22.14 -0.61 20.80
N ARG A 355 -22.82 -1.58 20.19
CA ARG A 355 -22.19 -2.78 19.61
C ARG A 355 -21.54 -2.57 18.22
N LEU A 356 -21.15 -1.35 17.85
CA LEU A 356 -20.66 -1.05 16.48
C LEU A 356 -19.41 -0.18 16.35
N VAL A 357 -18.73 0.23 17.43
CA VAL A 357 -17.48 0.99 17.30
C VAL A 357 -16.32 0.15 17.81
N GLY A 358 -15.44 -0.25 16.89
CA GLY A 358 -14.21 -0.98 17.19
C GLY A 358 -13.40 -0.26 18.26
N GLN A 359 -13.14 -0.96 19.36
CA GLN A 359 -12.24 -0.49 20.41
C GLN A 359 -10.80 -0.61 19.93
N ARG A 360 -10.33 0.50 19.38
CA ARG A 360 -8.93 0.84 19.18
C ARG A 360 -8.27 0.91 20.55
N PHE A 361 -7.29 0.03 20.81
CA PHE A 361 -6.40 0.17 21.97
C PHE A 361 -5.52 1.40 21.76
N ILE A 362 -5.90 2.53 22.37
CA ILE A 362 -4.99 3.66 22.59
C ILE A 362 -4.61 3.60 24.07
N LEU A 363 -3.32 3.36 24.32
CA LEU A 363 -2.68 3.58 25.61
C LEU A 363 -2.61 5.10 25.81
N GLN A 364 -3.57 5.67 26.51
CA GLN A 364 -3.49 7.04 27.04
C GLN A 364 -2.88 6.94 28.44
N GLN A 365 -1.65 7.41 28.60
CA GLN A 365 -1.06 7.69 29.91
C GLN A 365 -1.71 8.97 30.44
N ASP A 366 -2.62 8.85 31.41
CA ASP A 366 -3.00 10.00 32.24
C ASP A 366 -2.00 10.11 33.39
N HIS A 367 -1.25 11.21 33.39
CA HIS A 367 -0.50 11.69 34.54
C HIS A 367 -1.48 12.07 35.65
N ASP A 368 -1.36 11.47 36.83
CA ASP A 368 -2.10 11.91 38.01
C ASP A 368 -1.36 13.09 38.67
N PRO A 369 -2.05 14.20 39.01
CA PRO A 369 -1.47 15.35 39.67
C PRO A 369 -1.51 15.13 41.18
N LYS A 370 -0.34 14.98 41.81
CA LYS A 370 -0.06 15.27 43.23
C LYS A 370 1.41 14.96 43.56
N HIS A 371 2.31 15.80 43.05
CA HIS A 371 3.21 16.62 43.87
C HIS A 371 4.03 17.53 42.95
#